data_AF-A0A961ERT1-F1
#
_entry.id   AF-A0A961ERT1-F1
#
_cell.length_a   1.000
_cell.length_b   1.000
_cell.length_c   1.000
_cell.angle_alpha   90.00
_cell.angle_beta   90.00
_cell.angle_gamma   90.00
#
_symmetry.space_group_name_H-M   'P 1'
#
loop_
_entity.id
_entity.type
_entity.pdbx_description
1 polymer ?
#
loop_
_entity_poly.entity_id
_entity_poly.type
_entity_poly.pdbx_seq_one_letter_code
_entity_poly.pdbx_strand_id
1 'polypeptide(L)'
;MLERTAKQDTIDGSADFWYRVRQDSGVEGWIFGTSLSFSPQEMAQNVKGRKKEIEEALPGIWWEIEGDGSTGYRRIVFKNNTFYYSYGNRLENSGTFEITDDLKIKLSSPTGIGQELDVRKVGLEYRIFSAIDNFNYVFRPAPEEKEYLEQTNPVEENESDDS
;
A
#
# COMPACT_ATOMS: atom_id res chain seq x y z
N MET A 1 -5.85 11.40 20.68
CA MET A 1 -7.22 10.88 20.86
C MET A 1 -8.10 11.61 19.86
N LEU A 2 -8.85 10.90 19.02
CA LEU A 2 -9.72 11.50 18.00
C LEU A 2 -10.91 12.20 18.68
N GLU A 3 -11.16 13.47 18.37
CA GLU A 3 -12.30 14.22 18.91
C GLU A 3 -13.59 13.76 18.21
N ARG A 4 -14.63 13.48 18.99
CA ARG A 4 -15.94 13.05 18.49
C ARG A 4 -17.09 13.61 19.33
N THR A 5 -18.30 13.61 18.79
CA THR A 5 -19.50 13.97 19.55
C THR A 5 -19.77 13.02 20.70
N ALA A 6 -20.44 13.50 21.74
CA ALA A 6 -20.83 12.69 22.89
C ALA A 6 -22.02 11.74 22.60
N LYS A 7 -22.77 12.03 21.55
CA LYS A 7 -23.95 11.27 21.12
C LYS A 7 -23.84 10.93 19.64
N GLN A 8 -24.48 9.82 19.27
CA GLN A 8 -24.68 9.44 17.88
C GLN A 8 -25.84 10.23 17.29
N ASP A 9 -25.74 10.51 16.01
CA ASP A 9 -26.85 10.97 15.18
C ASP A 9 -27.24 9.86 14.20
N THR A 10 -28.48 9.90 13.72
CA THR A 10 -28.97 9.00 12.68
C THR A 10 -29.20 9.80 11.40
N ILE A 11 -28.49 9.45 10.33
CA ILE A 11 -28.63 10.03 8.99
C ILE A 11 -28.90 8.89 8.01
N ASP A 12 -29.95 9.02 7.20
CA ASP A 12 -30.36 8.04 6.19
C ASP A 12 -30.39 6.58 6.70
N GLY A 13 -30.90 6.39 7.92
CA GLY A 13 -31.06 5.08 8.55
C GLY A 13 -29.79 4.49 9.18
N SER A 14 -28.68 5.21 9.13
CA SER A 14 -27.40 4.80 9.75
C SER A 14 -27.09 5.69 10.96
N ALA A 15 -26.73 5.07 12.09
CA ALA A 15 -26.44 5.76 13.35
C ALA A 15 -24.94 5.73 13.67
N ASP A 16 -24.30 6.88 13.82
CA ASP A 16 -22.89 6.99 14.16
C ASP A 16 -22.56 8.33 14.85
N PHE A 17 -21.33 8.46 15.36
CA PHE A 17 -20.79 9.69 15.92
C PHE A 17 -20.30 10.62 14.81
N TRP A 18 -20.21 11.91 15.11
CA TRP A 18 -19.40 12.83 14.30
C TRP A 18 -17.98 12.85 14.82
N TYR A 19 -17.03 12.90 13.89
CA TYR A 19 -15.61 12.96 14.20
C TYR A 19 -15.03 14.25 13.66
N ARG A 20 -14.13 14.88 14.42
CA ARG A 20 -13.39 16.04 13.95
C ARG A 20 -12.14 15.59 13.21
N VAL A 21 -11.99 16.07 11.98
CA VAL A 21 -10.85 15.75 11.11
C VAL A 21 -10.10 17.02 10.73
N ARG A 22 -8.79 16.88 10.52
CA ARG A 22 -7.90 17.92 10.01
C ARG A 22 -7.16 17.36 8.81
N GLN A 23 -7.20 18.07 7.70
CA GLN A 23 -6.41 17.76 6.50
C GLN A 23 -5.03 18.40 6.59
N ASP A 24 -4.05 17.86 5.86
CA ASP A 24 -2.69 18.42 5.77
C ASP A 24 -2.67 19.85 5.20
N SER A 25 -3.70 20.22 4.43
CA SER A 25 -3.95 21.58 3.95
C SER A 25 -4.29 22.58 5.07
N GLY A 26 -4.50 22.12 6.30
CA GLY A 26 -4.92 22.91 7.46
C GLY A 26 -6.43 23.06 7.60
N VAL A 27 -7.23 22.49 6.68
CA VAL A 27 -8.69 22.52 6.76
C VAL A 27 -9.18 21.59 7.86
N GLU A 28 -10.05 22.10 8.72
CA GLU A 28 -10.69 21.34 9.80
C GLU A 28 -12.20 21.30 9.63
N GLY A 29 -12.82 20.18 10.00
CA GLY A 29 -14.27 20.03 9.96
C GLY A 29 -14.76 18.80 10.69
N TRP A 30 -16.08 18.68 10.76
CA TRP A 30 -16.78 17.50 11.29
C TRP A 30 -17.24 16.62 10.14
N ILE A 31 -17.02 15.31 10.26
CA ILE A 31 -17.49 14.30 9.32
C ILE A 31 -18.31 13.26 10.07
N PHE A 32 -19.44 12.88 9.49
CA PHE A 32 -20.30 11.85 10.07
C PHE A 32 -19.62 10.48 9.92
N GLY A 33 -19.66 9.66 10.97
CA GLY A 33 -18.87 8.44 11.08
C GLY A 33 -19.08 7.46 9.95
N THR A 34 -20.31 7.30 9.47
CA THR A 34 -20.57 6.40 8.34
C THR A 34 -19.99 6.94 7.03
N SER A 35 -19.78 8.25 6.92
CA SER A 35 -19.07 8.90 5.82
C SER A 35 -17.55 8.78 5.93
N LEU A 36 -17.01 8.30 7.06
CA LEU A 36 -15.58 7.93 7.17
C LEU A 36 -15.26 6.60 6.48
N SER A 37 -16.25 5.91 5.94
CA SER A 37 -16.00 4.85 4.98
C SER A 37 -15.34 5.48 3.76
N PHE A 38 -14.20 4.96 3.31
CA PHE A 38 -13.80 5.20 1.92
C PHE A 38 -15.00 4.78 1.08
N SER A 39 -15.66 5.73 0.43
CA SER A 39 -16.76 5.32 -0.43
C SER A 39 -16.17 4.36 -1.47
N PRO A 40 -16.86 3.27 -1.83
CA PRO A 40 -16.44 2.46 -2.97
C PRO A 40 -16.21 3.32 -4.22
N GLN A 41 -16.83 4.50 -4.30
CA GLN A 41 -16.60 5.52 -5.34
C GLN A 41 -15.26 6.27 -5.22
N GLU A 42 -14.76 6.57 -4.02
CA GLU A 42 -13.42 7.14 -3.80
C GLU A 42 -12.33 6.07 -3.87
N MET A 43 -12.63 4.82 -3.47
CA MET A 43 -11.84 3.66 -3.88
C MET A 43 -11.88 3.44 -5.40
N ALA A 44 -12.97 3.84 -6.08
CA ALA A 44 -13.14 3.73 -7.52
C ALA A 44 -12.57 4.93 -8.31
N GLN A 45 -12.14 6.00 -7.65
CA GLN A 45 -11.23 6.97 -8.27
C GLN A 45 -9.82 6.35 -8.34
N ASN A 46 -9.74 5.23 -9.06
CA ASN A 46 -8.53 4.54 -9.45
C ASN A 46 -7.79 5.43 -10.45
N VAL A 47 -7.07 6.43 -9.95
CA VAL A 47 -6.13 7.15 -10.79
C VAL A 47 -4.95 6.21 -11.00
N LYS A 48 -4.85 5.66 -12.22
CA LYS A 48 -3.65 4.95 -12.65
C LYS A 48 -2.47 5.94 -12.54
N GLY A 49 -1.45 5.58 -11.76
CA GLY A 49 -0.26 6.40 -11.59
C GLY A 49 0.55 6.51 -12.88
N ARG A 50 1.59 7.35 -12.92
CA ARG A 50 2.56 7.31 -14.03
C ARG A 50 3.60 6.23 -13.75
N LYS A 51 4.11 5.56 -14.79
CA LYS A 51 5.13 4.49 -14.66
C LYS A 51 6.28 4.88 -13.74
N LYS A 52 6.84 6.08 -13.96
CA LYS A 52 7.91 6.65 -13.14
C LYS A 52 7.54 6.83 -11.66
N GLU A 53 6.32 7.27 -11.37
CA GLU A 53 5.86 7.42 -9.98
C GLU A 53 5.69 6.07 -9.28
N ILE A 54 5.27 5.04 -10.04
CA ILE A 54 5.19 3.67 -9.52
C ILE A 54 6.61 3.15 -9.27
N GLU A 55 7.54 3.33 -10.20
CA GLU A 55 8.95 2.95 -10.04
C GLU A 55 9.58 3.59 -8.80
N GLU A 56 9.27 4.84 -8.50
CA GLU A 56 9.74 5.56 -7.31
C GLU A 56 9.04 5.11 -6.01
N ALA A 57 7.75 4.78 -6.08
CA ALA A 57 6.96 4.43 -4.89
C ALA A 57 7.09 2.95 -4.48
N LEU A 58 7.39 2.08 -5.45
CA LEU A 58 7.35 0.62 -5.29
C LEU A 58 8.41 0.05 -4.32
N PRO A 59 9.66 0.56 -4.25
CA PRO A 59 10.65 0.02 -3.35
C PRO A 59 10.18 0.02 -1.89
N GLY A 60 10.43 -1.09 -1.21
CA GLY A 60 10.05 -1.28 0.19
C GLY A 60 9.13 -2.46 0.43
N ILE A 61 8.57 -2.46 1.64
CA ILE A 61 7.74 -3.54 2.15
C ILE A 61 6.27 -3.18 1.95
N TRP A 62 5.50 -4.14 1.45
CA TRP A 62 4.06 -4.02 1.24
C TRP A 62 3.35 -5.12 2.01
N TRP A 63 2.48 -4.70 2.92
CA TRP A 63 1.67 -5.58 3.76
C TRP A 63 0.26 -5.71 3.20
N GLU A 64 -0.24 -6.94 3.18
CA GLU A 64 -1.66 -7.20 2.94
C GLU A 64 -2.50 -6.41 3.95
N ILE A 65 -3.64 -5.92 3.50
CA ILE A 65 -4.66 -5.35 4.36
C ILE A 65 -5.95 -6.15 4.21
N GLU A 66 -6.54 -6.49 5.35
CA GLU A 66 -7.84 -7.13 5.42
C GLU A 66 -8.97 -6.10 5.21
N GLY A 67 -10.20 -6.57 5.04
CA GLY A 67 -11.36 -5.69 4.81
C GLY A 67 -11.65 -4.71 5.94
N ASP A 68 -11.17 -4.99 7.16
CA ASP A 68 -11.26 -4.11 8.33
C ASP A 68 -10.06 -3.14 8.47
N GLY A 69 -9.10 -3.20 7.54
CA GLY A 69 -7.89 -2.38 7.52
C GLY A 69 -6.76 -2.89 8.43
N SER A 70 -6.93 -4.04 9.10
CA SER A 70 -5.85 -4.71 9.82
C SER A 70 -4.80 -5.29 8.87
N THR A 71 -3.59 -5.51 9.37
CA THR A 71 -2.51 -6.12 8.58
C THR A 71 -2.79 -7.61 8.39
N GLY A 72 -2.85 -8.03 7.13
CA GLY A 72 -3.00 -9.44 6.74
C GLY A 72 -1.70 -10.24 6.89
N TYR A 73 -1.77 -11.51 6.51
CA TYR A 73 -0.66 -12.46 6.68
C TYR A 73 0.35 -12.43 5.54
N ARG A 74 0.02 -11.83 4.38
CA ARG A 74 0.90 -11.77 3.22
C ARG A 74 1.75 -10.50 3.21
N ARG A 75 2.96 -10.66 2.68
CA ARG A 75 3.91 -9.57 2.45
C ARG A 75 4.55 -9.71 1.10
N ILE A 76 4.74 -8.60 0.39
CA ILE A 76 5.64 -8.54 -0.76
C ILE A 76 6.66 -7.41 -0.56
N VAL A 77 7.93 -7.70 -0.83
CA VAL A 77 9.02 -6.72 -0.74
C VAL A 77 9.59 -6.50 -2.12
N PHE A 78 9.75 -5.25 -2.53
CA PHE A 78 10.44 -4.88 -3.77
C PHE A 78 11.76 -4.18 -3.44
N LYS A 79 12.87 -4.75 -3.88
CA LYS A 79 14.22 -4.18 -3.67
C LYS A 79 15.13 -4.60 -4.82
N ASN A 80 15.88 -3.64 -5.39
CA ASN A 80 16.90 -3.89 -6.42
C ASN A 80 16.41 -4.81 -7.56
N ASN A 81 15.27 -4.44 -8.17
CA ASN A 81 14.62 -5.20 -9.26
C ASN A 81 14.23 -6.65 -8.91
N THR A 82 14.18 -6.98 -7.62
CA THR A 82 13.81 -8.29 -7.09
C THR A 82 12.59 -8.16 -6.19
N PHE A 83 11.68 -9.12 -6.27
CA PHE A 83 10.56 -9.25 -5.35
C PHE A 83 10.75 -10.43 -4.42
N TYR A 84 10.18 -10.33 -3.21
CA TYR A 84 10.13 -11.41 -2.22
C TYR A 84 8.71 -11.50 -1.67
N TYR A 85 8.01 -12.58 -1.97
CA TYR A 85 6.65 -12.84 -1.51
C TYR A 85 6.66 -13.82 -0.34
N SER A 86 5.98 -13.47 0.75
CA SER A 86 5.92 -14.25 1.98
C SER A 86 4.48 -14.44 2.46
N TYR A 87 4.22 -15.58 3.10
CA TYR A 87 3.02 -15.84 3.89
C TYR A 87 3.44 -16.09 5.34
N GLY A 88 3.04 -15.20 6.24
CA GLY A 88 3.61 -15.11 7.58
C GLY A 88 5.13 -14.95 7.52
N ASN A 89 5.85 -15.77 8.28
CA ASN A 89 7.32 -15.74 8.34
C ASN A 89 8.00 -16.56 7.23
N ARG A 90 7.24 -17.21 6.34
CA ARG A 90 7.80 -18.09 5.30
C ARG A 90 7.94 -17.35 3.98
N LEU A 91 9.14 -17.37 3.41
CA LEU A 91 9.36 -16.98 2.02
C LEU A 91 8.75 -18.05 1.11
N GLU A 92 7.78 -17.66 0.29
CA GLU A 92 7.10 -18.55 -0.66
C GLU A 92 7.75 -18.51 -2.03
N ASN A 93 8.04 -17.30 -2.53
CA ASN A 93 8.61 -17.12 -3.85
C ASN A 93 9.40 -15.81 -3.94
N SER A 94 10.31 -15.75 -4.89
CA SER A 94 11.10 -14.56 -5.24
C SER A 94 11.50 -14.61 -6.70
N GLY A 95 11.84 -13.47 -7.25
CA GLY A 95 12.27 -13.36 -8.64
C GLY A 95 12.43 -11.91 -9.04
N THR A 96 12.54 -11.66 -10.34
CA THR A 96 12.54 -10.30 -10.87
C THR A 96 11.12 -9.82 -11.10
N PHE A 97 10.96 -8.52 -11.25
CA PHE A 97 9.70 -7.92 -11.66
C PHE A 97 9.94 -6.85 -12.72
N GLU A 98 8.90 -6.54 -13.48
CA GLU A 98 8.88 -5.40 -14.40
C GLU A 98 7.58 -4.62 -14.24
N ILE A 99 7.64 -3.31 -14.50
CA ILE A 99 6.44 -2.48 -14.60
C ILE A 99 6.10 -2.33 -16.08
N THR A 100 4.95 -2.88 -16.47
CA THR A 100 4.45 -2.89 -17.84
C THR A 100 3.86 -1.53 -18.23
N ASP A 101 3.64 -1.33 -19.54
CA ASP A 101 3.11 -0.06 -20.05
C ASP A 101 1.65 0.20 -19.66
N ASP A 102 0.88 -0.85 -19.32
CA ASP A 102 -0.46 -0.76 -18.74
C ASP A 102 -0.48 -0.54 -17.23
N LEU A 103 0.71 -0.29 -16.65
CA LEU A 103 0.97 0.09 -15.26
C LEU A 103 0.71 -1.04 -14.26
N LYS A 104 0.99 -2.27 -14.69
CA LYS A 104 0.99 -3.45 -13.82
C LYS A 104 2.41 -3.81 -13.42
N ILE A 105 2.52 -4.50 -12.29
CA ILE A 105 3.74 -5.20 -11.92
C ILE A 105 3.60 -6.64 -12.43
N LYS A 106 4.52 -7.07 -13.28
CA LYS A 106 4.63 -8.46 -13.70
C LYS A 106 5.78 -9.13 -12.98
N LEU A 107 5.46 -10.17 -12.21
CA LEU A 107 6.41 -10.98 -11.46
C LEU A 107 6.96 -12.09 -12.37
N SER A 108 8.26 -12.39 -12.25
CA SER A 108 8.90 -13.46 -13.02
C SER A 108 8.51 -14.88 -12.56
N SER A 109 7.94 -15.00 -11.37
CA SER A 109 7.58 -16.28 -10.75
C SER A 109 6.16 -16.21 -10.14
N PRO A 110 5.36 -17.30 -10.20
CA PRO A 110 4.02 -17.33 -9.64
C PRO A 110 3.97 -17.21 -8.12
N THR A 111 3.03 -16.40 -7.63
CA THR A 111 2.78 -16.26 -6.19
C THR A 111 1.35 -16.66 -5.85
N GLY A 112 1.06 -16.81 -4.54
CA GLY A 112 -0.30 -17.04 -4.05
C GLY A 112 -1.28 -15.87 -4.32
N ILE A 113 -0.76 -14.74 -4.81
CA ILE A 113 -1.53 -13.58 -5.27
C ILE A 113 -1.39 -13.39 -6.78
N GLY A 114 -1.02 -14.41 -7.55
CA GLY A 114 -0.85 -14.31 -9.00
C GLY A 114 0.51 -13.76 -9.45
N GLN A 115 0.61 -13.40 -10.74
CA GLN A 115 1.84 -12.89 -11.37
C GLN A 115 1.71 -11.48 -11.94
N GLU A 116 0.49 -10.99 -12.12
CA GLU A 116 0.22 -9.63 -12.56
C GLU A 116 -0.51 -8.92 -11.43
N LEU A 117 0.07 -7.81 -10.96
CA LEU A 117 -0.48 -6.99 -9.88
C LEU A 117 -0.78 -5.60 -10.42
N ASP A 118 -1.96 -5.07 -10.11
CA ASP A 118 -2.30 -3.70 -10.46
C ASP A 118 -1.77 -2.73 -9.39
N VAL A 119 -1.18 -1.62 -9.81
CA VAL A 119 -0.83 -0.52 -8.89
C VAL A 119 -1.73 0.67 -9.15
N ARG A 120 -2.38 1.18 -8.10
CA ARG A 120 -3.32 2.30 -8.21
C ARG A 120 -3.11 3.28 -7.07
N LYS A 121 -3.36 4.55 -7.35
CA LYS A 121 -3.39 5.57 -6.31
C LYS A 121 -4.78 5.58 -5.66
N VAL A 122 -4.82 5.47 -4.34
CA VAL A 122 -6.02 5.55 -3.51
C VAL A 122 -5.82 6.68 -2.50
N GLY A 123 -6.51 7.80 -2.73
CA GLY A 123 -6.25 9.04 -1.99
C GLY A 123 -4.83 9.54 -2.21
N LEU A 124 -4.04 9.63 -1.13
CA LEU A 124 -2.65 10.09 -1.17
C LEU A 124 -1.62 8.95 -1.32
N GLU A 125 -2.05 7.69 -1.25
CA GLU A 125 -1.15 6.53 -1.19
C GLU A 125 -1.28 5.61 -2.40
N TYR A 126 -0.21 4.89 -2.71
CA TYR A 126 -0.27 3.77 -3.64
C TYR A 126 -0.75 2.50 -2.94
N ARG A 127 -1.48 1.67 -3.70
CA ARG A 127 -1.96 0.34 -3.31
C ARG A 127 -1.68 -0.65 -4.42
N ILE A 128 -1.34 -1.88 -4.03
CA ILE A 128 -1.20 -3.01 -4.95
C ILE A 128 -2.45 -3.87 -4.83
N PHE A 129 -3.00 -4.28 -5.97
CA PHE A 129 -4.19 -5.11 -6.06
C PHE A 129 -3.89 -6.38 -6.84
N SER A 130 -4.50 -7.48 -6.41
CA SER A 130 -4.56 -8.71 -7.18
C SER A 130 -5.94 -9.35 -7.06
N ALA A 131 -6.42 -9.93 -8.17
CA ALA A 131 -7.64 -10.72 -8.21
C ALA A 131 -7.34 -12.08 -8.87
N ILE A 132 -7.47 -13.16 -8.10
CA ILE A 132 -7.22 -14.54 -8.55
C ILE A 132 -8.21 -15.48 -7.87
N ASP A 133 -8.84 -16.38 -8.64
CA ASP A 133 -9.70 -17.46 -8.14
C ASP A 133 -10.75 -17.02 -7.09
N ASN A 134 -11.38 -15.86 -7.31
CA ASN A 134 -12.35 -15.17 -6.44
C ASN A 134 -11.80 -14.51 -5.18
N PHE A 135 -10.48 -14.52 -4.98
CA PHE A 135 -9.83 -13.76 -3.91
C PHE A 135 -9.36 -12.41 -4.43
N ASN A 136 -9.59 -11.37 -3.64
CA ASN A 136 -9.04 -10.04 -3.87
C ASN A 136 -8.02 -9.76 -2.76
N TYR A 137 -6.81 -9.40 -3.16
CA TYR A 137 -5.74 -9.02 -2.26
C TYR A 137 -5.43 -7.54 -2.45
N VAL A 138 -5.25 -6.83 -1.35
CA VAL A 138 -4.86 -5.43 -1.35
C VAL A 138 -3.64 -5.28 -0.46
N PHE A 139 -2.64 -4.54 -0.91
CA PHE A 139 -1.44 -4.25 -0.14
C PHE A 139 -1.22 -2.76 0.01
N ARG A 140 -0.77 -2.34 1.18
CA ARG A 140 -0.28 -0.99 1.48
C ARG A 140 1.21 -0.99 1.74
N PRO A 141 1.93 0.08 1.40
CA PRO A 141 3.33 0.22 1.79
C PRO A 141 3.43 0.32 3.32
N ALA A 142 4.48 -0.26 3.90
CA ALA A 142 4.84 -0.09 5.30
C ALA A 142 5.58 1.26 5.46
N PRO A 143 4.99 2.29 6.07
CA PRO A 143 5.61 3.62 6.13
C PRO A 143 6.88 3.63 6.98
N GLU A 144 6.90 2.84 8.06
CA GLU A 144 7.95 2.83 9.09
C GLU A 144 9.20 2.03 8.69
N GLU A 145 9.12 1.15 7.68
CA GLU A 145 10.24 0.30 7.25
C GLU A 145 11.04 0.88 6.07
N LYS A 146 10.57 1.98 5.46
CA LYS A 146 11.35 2.74 4.46
C LYS A 146 12.63 3.34 5.07
N GLU A 147 12.57 3.73 6.34
CA GLU A 147 13.71 4.29 7.10
C GLU A 147 14.86 3.28 7.30
N TYR A 148 14.58 1.98 7.33
CA TYR A 148 15.59 0.92 7.49
C TYR A 148 16.29 0.55 6.18
N LEU A 149 15.63 0.74 5.03
CA LEU A 149 16.22 0.40 3.73
C LEU A 149 17.22 1.46 3.26
N GLU A 150 17.01 2.73 3.61
CA GLU A 150 17.95 3.83 3.31
C GLU A 150 19.28 3.73 4.09
N GLN A 151 19.28 3.09 5.26
CA GLN A 151 20.49 2.92 6.08
C GLN A 151 21.41 1.79 5.60
N THR A 152 21.01 0.97 4.62
CA THR A 152 21.79 -0.19 4.15
C THR A 152 22.54 0.04 2.84
N ASN A 153 22.71 1.29 2.39
CA ASN A 153 23.72 1.58 1.37
C ASN A 153 25.10 1.21 1.94
N PRO A 154 25.83 0.25 1.35
CA PRO A 154 27.21 0.04 1.72
C PRO A 154 27.96 1.33 1.40
N VAL A 155 28.76 1.80 2.36
CA VAL A 155 29.86 2.72 2.06
C VAL A 155 30.70 2.01 1.00
N GLU A 156 30.77 2.59 -0.20
CA GLU A 156 31.81 2.23 -1.17
C GLU A 156 33.16 2.53 -0.51
N GLU A 157 33.80 1.52 0.09
CA GLU A 157 35.24 1.56 0.34
C GLU A 157 35.93 1.48 -1.02
N ASN A 158 36.09 2.65 -1.64
CA ASN A 158 37.17 2.91 -2.56
C ASN A 158 38.46 2.99 -1.75
N GLU A 159 39.22 1.90 -1.68
CA GLU A 159 40.68 2.01 -1.63
C GLU A 159 41.29 1.08 -2.68
N SER A 160 41.66 1.73 -3.77
CA SER A 160 42.59 1.28 -4.80
C SER A 160 43.96 0.95 -4.21
N ASP A 161 44.56 -0.12 -4.73
CA ASP A 161 46.00 -0.43 -4.71
C ASP A 161 46.90 0.81 -4.71
N ASP A 162 47.93 0.84 -3.87
CA ASP A 162 49.31 0.95 -4.38
C ASP A 162 50.38 0.57 -3.31
N SER A 163 51.34 -0.26 -3.79
CA SER A 163 52.72 -0.47 -3.32
C SER A 163 53.03 -1.40 -2.13
#